data_AF-A0A7W1BZZ4-F1
#
_entry.id   AF-A0A7W1BZZ4-F1
#
_cell.length_a   1.000
_cell.length_b   1.000
_cell.length_c   1.000
_cell.angle_alpha   90.00
_cell.angle_beta   90.00
_cell.angle_gamma   90.00
#
_symmetry.space_group_name_H-M   'P 1'
#
loop_
_entity.id
_entity.type
_entity.pdbx_description
1 polymer ?
#
loop_
_entity_poly.entity_id
_entity_poly.type
_entity_poly.pdbx_seq_one_letter_code
_entity_poly.pdbx_strand_id
1 'polypeptide(L)'
;SSETPEEATVRRSVGGENDSASRQLARFIKEIGEGYVPHMKVTMVYRRDRYGRGGDHIPFLERGFAAVRFTEPNEDFRHQHQNVRTENGIKYGDLPEFVDYPYVANVARVNAANLAMLALAPARPRSVAILTARLSNDTELKWDANEEPDLAGYEILWRDTTAAVWTNSLLVGNVTSSTMKGLSKDNVFFGVRSIDKQGNRSPVSFPRPLGRTAPAERPAVPTQPHP
;
A
#
# COMPACT_ATOMS: atom_id res chain seq x y z
N SER A 1 5.96 -4.76 8.12
CA SER A 1 4.93 -5.74 7.78
C SER A 1 5.16 -6.94 8.67
N SER A 2 4.24 -7.30 9.56
CA SER A 2 4.09 -8.69 10.01
C SER A 2 3.12 -9.36 9.05
N GLU A 3 3.69 -9.99 8.04
CA GLU A 3 2.94 -10.88 7.17
C GLU A 3 3.18 -12.32 7.63
N THR A 4 2.29 -13.24 7.27
CA THR A 4 2.56 -14.66 7.51
C THR A 4 3.70 -15.14 6.58
N PRO A 5 4.40 -16.23 6.92
CA PRO A 5 5.43 -16.81 6.04
C PRO A 5 4.91 -17.12 4.63
N GLU A 6 3.65 -17.52 4.50
CA GLU A 6 2.98 -17.81 3.23
C GLU A 6 2.78 -16.52 2.42
N GLU A 7 2.28 -15.46 3.06
CA GLU A 7 2.13 -14.14 2.44
C GLU A 7 3.48 -13.59 1.97
N ALA A 8 4.53 -13.75 2.79
CA ALA A 8 5.89 -13.35 2.46
C ALA A 8 6.43 -14.09 1.24
N THR A 9 6.15 -15.39 1.16
CA THR A 9 6.60 -16.25 0.07
C THR A 9 5.91 -15.87 -1.25
N VAL A 10 4.59 -15.68 -1.22
CA VAL A 10 3.83 -15.21 -2.38
C VAL A 10 4.30 -13.82 -2.81
N ARG A 11 4.54 -12.91 -1.87
CA ARG A 11 4.95 -11.55 -2.21
C ARG A 11 6.34 -11.50 -2.87
N ARG A 12 7.29 -12.28 -2.35
CA ARG A 12 8.63 -12.41 -2.95
C ARG A 12 8.58 -13.05 -4.34
N SER A 13 7.70 -14.03 -4.56
CA SER A 13 7.62 -14.71 -5.86
C SER A 13 7.09 -13.81 -6.99
N VAL A 14 6.38 -12.74 -6.66
CA VAL A 14 5.82 -11.79 -7.64
C VAL A 14 6.54 -10.43 -7.66
N GLY A 15 7.66 -10.28 -6.95
CA GLY A 15 8.38 -8.99 -6.84
C GLY A 15 7.56 -7.89 -6.15
N GLY A 16 6.63 -8.26 -5.28
CA GLY A 16 5.69 -7.35 -4.62
C GLY A 16 6.21 -6.77 -3.31
N GLU A 17 7.52 -6.73 -3.06
CA GLU A 17 8.11 -6.29 -1.78
C GLU A 17 7.65 -4.88 -1.37
N ASN A 18 7.33 -4.03 -2.36
CA ASN A 18 6.81 -2.69 -2.17
C ASN A 18 5.28 -2.58 -2.36
N ASP A 19 4.53 -3.66 -2.20
CA ASP A 19 3.09 -3.68 -2.46
C ASP A 19 2.22 -4.26 -1.34
N SER A 20 2.78 -4.38 -0.14
CA SER A 20 1.99 -4.68 1.06
C SER A 20 0.88 -3.66 1.33
N ALA A 21 -0.09 -4.00 2.17
CA ALA A 21 -1.20 -3.12 2.52
C ALA A 21 -0.73 -1.74 3.06
N SER A 22 0.34 -1.69 3.85
CA SER A 22 0.93 -0.44 4.33
C SER A 22 1.53 0.41 3.20
N ARG A 23 2.03 -0.21 2.13
CA ARG A 23 2.53 0.50 0.94
C ARG A 23 1.40 1.09 0.12
N GLN A 24 0.30 0.36 0.00
CA GLN A 24 -0.89 0.89 -0.66
C GLN A 24 -1.51 2.03 0.16
N LEU A 25 -1.50 1.92 1.50
CA LEU A 25 -1.87 3.03 2.38
C LEU A 25 -0.94 4.25 2.21
N ALA A 26 0.38 4.05 2.10
CA ALA A 26 1.31 5.15 1.86
C ALA A 26 1.08 5.85 0.50
N ARG A 27 0.78 5.09 -0.56
CA ARG A 27 0.43 5.64 -1.88
C ARG A 27 -0.88 6.41 -1.85
N PHE A 28 -1.89 5.86 -1.17
CA PHE A 28 -3.16 6.54 -0.92
C PHE A 28 -2.93 7.88 -0.20
N ILE A 29 -2.12 7.87 0.86
CA ILE A 29 -1.78 9.08 1.62
C ILE A 29 -1.09 10.14 0.77
N LYS A 30 -0.20 9.73 -0.12
CA LYS A 30 0.43 10.62 -1.08
C LYS A 30 -0.59 11.22 -2.05
N GLU A 31 -1.41 10.40 -2.70
CA GLU A 31 -2.42 10.83 -3.68
C GLU A 31 -3.40 11.83 -3.06
N ILE A 32 -4.01 11.47 -1.93
CA ILE A 32 -5.00 12.32 -1.25
C ILE A 32 -4.34 13.54 -0.61
N GLY A 33 -3.22 13.34 0.09
CA GLY A 33 -2.53 14.41 0.81
C GLY A 33 -2.08 15.53 -0.13
N GLU A 34 -1.46 15.19 -1.26
CA GLU A 34 -1.00 16.18 -2.24
C GLU A 34 -2.15 16.76 -3.08
N GLY A 35 -3.27 16.02 -3.22
CA GLY A 35 -4.47 16.51 -3.90
C GLY A 35 -5.26 17.55 -3.10
N TYR A 36 -5.38 17.38 -1.78
CA TYR A 36 -6.17 18.26 -0.90
C TYR A 36 -5.36 19.32 -0.15
N VAL A 37 -4.05 19.14 0.00
CA VAL A 37 -3.17 20.10 0.69
C VAL A 37 -2.14 20.61 -0.33
N PRO A 38 -2.52 21.58 -1.18
CA PRO A 38 -1.63 22.09 -2.21
C PRO A 38 -0.35 22.65 -1.57
N HIS A 39 0.76 22.53 -2.29
CA HIS A 39 2.11 22.94 -1.86
C HIS A 39 2.77 22.11 -0.75
N MET A 40 2.08 21.13 -0.15
CA MET A 40 2.69 20.13 0.72
C MET A 40 3.12 18.91 -0.08
N LYS A 41 4.38 18.48 0.05
CA LYS A 41 4.89 17.26 -0.60
C LYS A 41 4.96 16.12 0.39
N VAL A 42 4.25 15.03 0.10
CA VAL A 42 4.30 13.78 0.87
C VAL A 42 5.30 12.83 0.21
N THR A 43 6.44 12.64 0.87
CA THR A 43 7.50 11.76 0.39
C THR A 43 7.34 10.37 1.01
N MET A 44 7.19 9.34 0.17
CA MET A 44 7.18 7.96 0.64
C MET A 44 8.61 7.49 0.95
N VAL A 45 8.83 7.05 2.19
CA VAL A 45 10.08 6.42 2.61
C VAL A 45 9.82 4.94 2.85
N TYR A 46 10.51 4.08 2.09
CA TYR A 46 10.25 2.63 2.15
C TYR A 46 10.92 1.91 3.32
N ARG A 47 11.76 2.59 4.09
CA ARG A 47 12.32 2.00 5.30
C ARG A 47 11.22 1.87 6.36
N ARG A 48 11.31 0.84 7.21
CA ARG A 48 10.38 0.69 8.34
C ARG A 48 10.52 1.86 9.31
N ASP A 49 11.76 2.27 9.58
CA ASP A 49 12.10 3.47 10.35
C ASP A 49 13.54 3.91 10.01
N ARG A 50 13.97 5.03 10.60
CA ARG A 50 15.34 5.53 10.61
C ARG A 50 16.25 4.62 11.44
N TYR A 51 17.53 4.62 11.13
CA TYR A 51 18.51 3.78 11.83
C TYR A 51 18.51 4.06 13.35
N GLY A 52 18.43 2.99 14.15
CA GLY A 52 18.42 3.08 15.61
C GLY A 52 17.14 3.65 16.24
N ARG A 53 16.05 3.78 15.47
CA ARG A 53 14.78 4.33 15.95
C ARG A 53 13.62 3.32 15.80
N GLY A 54 12.56 3.60 16.55
CA GLY A 54 11.26 2.96 16.43
C GLY A 54 10.14 4.00 16.37
N GLY A 55 8.92 3.52 16.10
CA GLY A 55 7.74 4.34 15.96
C GLY A 55 6.49 3.61 16.42
N ASP A 56 5.46 4.39 16.72
CA ASP A 56 4.12 3.96 17.12
C ASP A 56 3.43 3.07 16.08
N HIS A 57 3.79 3.19 14.79
CA HIS A 57 3.28 2.33 13.73
C HIS A 57 3.77 0.87 13.83
N ILE A 58 4.90 0.61 14.51
CA ILE A 58 5.50 -0.73 14.56
C ILE A 58 4.58 -1.75 15.27
N PRO A 59 4.04 -1.48 16.47
CA PRO A 59 3.09 -2.39 17.14
C PRO A 59 1.82 -2.72 16.33
N PHE A 60 1.36 -1.81 15.47
CA PHE A 60 0.24 -2.06 14.56
C PHE A 60 0.68 -2.99 13.42
N LEU A 61 1.84 -2.68 12.82
CA LEU A 61 2.45 -3.50 11.79
C LEU A 61 2.74 -4.91 12.27
N GLU A 62 3.06 -5.12 13.56
CA GLU A 62 3.31 -6.41 14.21
C GLU A 62 2.04 -7.21 14.51
N ARG A 63 0.89 -6.53 14.53
CA ARG A 63 -0.44 -7.12 14.68
C ARG A 63 -1.16 -7.30 13.34
N GLY A 64 -0.45 -7.14 12.22
CA GLY A 64 -1.00 -7.31 10.87
C GLY A 64 -1.80 -6.12 10.34
N PHE A 65 -1.90 -5.02 11.08
CA PHE A 65 -2.59 -3.82 10.59
C PHE A 65 -1.73 -3.06 9.59
N ALA A 66 -2.38 -2.51 8.55
CA ALA A 66 -1.73 -1.54 7.69
C ALA A 66 -1.48 -0.24 8.48
N ALA A 67 -0.22 0.12 8.70
CA ALA A 67 0.14 1.34 9.39
C ALA A 67 1.29 2.07 8.67
N VAL A 68 1.30 3.40 8.81
CA VAL A 68 2.36 4.29 8.37
C VAL A 68 2.70 5.26 9.50
N ARG A 69 3.84 5.94 9.38
CA ARG A 69 4.26 7.00 10.29
C ARG A 69 4.56 8.26 9.49
N PHE A 70 4.12 9.41 9.99
CA PHE A 70 4.56 10.72 9.51
C PHE A 70 5.81 11.14 10.27
N THR A 71 6.80 11.67 9.58
CA THR A 71 8.04 12.15 10.20
C THR A 71 8.52 13.37 9.43
N GLU A 72 8.98 14.38 10.16
CA GLU A 72 9.66 15.53 9.58
C GLU A 72 10.96 15.05 8.87
N PRO A 73 11.25 15.52 7.65
CA PRO A 73 12.44 15.07 6.92
C PRO A 73 13.76 15.56 7.55
N ASN A 74 13.74 16.77 8.13
CA ASN A 74 14.92 17.45 8.65
C ASN A 74 14.73 17.71 10.14
N GLU A 75 15.37 16.91 10.98
CA GLU A 75 15.31 17.13 12.42
C GLU A 75 16.45 18.05 12.88
N ASP A 76 16.11 19.01 13.73
CA ASP A 76 17.10 19.77 14.48
C ASP A 76 17.34 19.11 15.85
N PHE A 77 18.46 18.40 15.99
CA PHE A 77 18.80 17.68 17.23
C PHE A 77 19.01 18.58 18.46
N ARG A 78 19.08 19.90 18.27
CA ARG A 78 19.10 20.86 19.38
C ARG A 78 17.72 21.02 20.03
N HIS A 79 16.66 20.70 19.30
CA HIS A 79 15.26 20.87 19.71
C HIS A 79 14.49 19.54 19.65
N GLN A 80 15.20 18.41 19.70
CA GLN A 80 14.61 17.07 19.74
C GLN A 80 15.12 16.29 20.96
N HIS A 81 14.20 15.89 21.85
CA HIS A 81 14.50 15.14 23.06
C HIS A 81 15.58 15.80 23.92
N GLN A 82 15.62 17.14 23.93
CA GLN A 82 16.60 17.88 24.71
C GLN A 82 15.97 18.48 25.98
N ASN A 83 16.72 18.41 27.08
CA ASN A 83 16.39 19.22 28.26
C ASN A 83 16.65 20.69 27.94
N VAL A 84 15.75 21.56 28.42
CA VAL A 84 15.86 23.01 28.26
C VAL A 84 17.14 23.50 28.94
N ARG A 85 18.07 24.04 28.14
CA ARG A 85 19.31 24.63 28.62
C ARG A 85 19.86 25.62 27.60
N THR A 86 20.80 26.45 28.04
CA THR A 86 21.64 27.25 27.13
C THR A 86 23.08 26.81 27.33
N GLU A 87 23.76 26.47 26.23
CA GLU A 87 25.14 26.01 26.24
C GLU A 87 25.87 26.65 25.07
N ASN A 88 26.98 27.35 25.34
CA ASN A 88 27.78 28.06 24.33
C ASN A 88 26.93 29.02 23.45
N GLY A 89 25.92 29.66 24.03
CA GLY A 89 25.01 30.57 23.33
C GLY A 89 23.92 29.91 22.50
N ILE A 90 23.85 28.57 22.46
CA ILE A 90 22.82 27.80 21.78
C ILE A 90 21.73 27.43 22.79
N LYS A 91 20.48 27.79 22.50
CA LYS A 91 19.31 27.30 23.23
C LYS A 91 19.00 25.88 22.78
N TYR A 92 18.88 24.97 23.73
CA TYR A 92 18.41 23.60 23.53
C TYR A 92 17.04 23.43 24.17
N GLY A 93 16.27 22.49 23.65
CA GLY A 93 14.99 22.07 24.23
C GLY A 93 13.84 22.04 23.22
N ASP A 94 12.85 21.22 23.52
CA ASP A 94 11.67 21.00 22.67
C ASP A 94 10.61 22.08 23.00
N LEU A 95 10.91 23.34 22.68
CA LEU A 95 10.10 24.50 23.05
C LEU A 95 9.13 24.95 21.94
N PRO A 96 7.96 25.51 22.30
CA PRO A 96 7.01 26.07 21.33
C PRO A 96 7.57 27.14 20.38
N GLU A 97 8.65 27.84 20.77
CA GLU A 97 9.32 28.86 19.94
C GLU A 97 10.05 28.25 18.72
N PHE A 98 10.37 26.96 18.74
CA PHE A 98 11.05 26.24 17.65
C PHE A 98 10.08 25.47 16.74
N VAL A 99 8.77 25.59 16.98
CA VAL A 99 7.74 24.92 16.17
C VAL A 99 7.34 25.78 14.98
N ASP A 100 7.44 25.21 13.78
CA ASP A 100 6.81 25.78 12.58
C ASP A 100 5.32 25.43 12.56
N TYR A 101 4.49 26.31 13.13
CA TYR A 101 3.04 26.11 13.20
C TYR A 101 2.36 25.99 11.82
N PRO A 102 2.70 26.81 10.80
CA PRO A 102 2.20 26.59 9.44
C PRO A 102 2.48 25.19 8.89
N TYR A 103 3.70 24.67 9.09
CA TYR A 103 4.06 23.31 8.69
C TYR A 103 3.24 22.26 9.45
N VAL A 104 3.15 22.37 10.77
CA VAL A 104 2.35 21.44 11.60
C VAL A 104 0.87 21.46 11.22
N ALA A 105 0.32 22.64 10.91
CA ALA A 105 -1.04 22.77 10.41
C ALA A 105 -1.24 22.03 9.07
N ASN A 106 -0.25 22.07 8.17
CA ASN A 106 -0.29 21.30 6.92
C ASN A 106 -0.20 19.79 7.16
N VAL A 107 0.64 19.34 8.10
CA VAL A 107 0.68 17.92 8.52
C VAL A 107 -0.68 17.48 9.07
N ALA A 108 -1.34 18.31 9.88
CA ALA A 108 -2.69 18.03 10.39
C ALA A 108 -3.73 17.94 9.27
N ARG A 109 -3.68 18.85 8.28
CA ARG A 109 -4.56 18.81 7.10
C ARG A 109 -4.37 17.54 6.26
N VAL A 110 -3.13 17.10 6.06
CA VAL A 110 -2.83 15.84 5.34
C VAL A 110 -3.44 14.65 6.07
N ASN A 111 -3.31 14.58 7.39
CA ASN A 111 -3.94 13.52 8.20
C ASN A 111 -5.47 13.58 8.10
N ALA A 112 -6.07 14.75 8.25
CA ALA A 112 -7.52 14.94 8.21
C ALA A 112 -8.12 14.55 6.84
N ALA A 113 -7.51 15.00 5.74
CA ALA A 113 -7.95 14.64 4.40
C ALA A 113 -7.91 13.13 4.18
N ASN A 114 -6.85 12.47 4.61
CA ASN A 114 -6.71 11.02 4.47
C ASN A 114 -7.71 10.23 5.32
N LEU A 115 -7.93 10.62 6.58
CA LEU A 115 -8.93 9.99 7.43
C LEU A 115 -10.34 10.17 6.86
N ALA A 116 -10.67 11.36 6.37
CA ALA A 116 -11.96 11.62 5.72
C ALA A 116 -12.14 10.74 4.49
N MET A 117 -11.15 10.66 3.60
CA MET A 117 -11.25 9.85 2.39
C MET A 117 -11.31 8.34 2.68
N LEU A 118 -10.61 7.85 3.73
CA LEU A 118 -10.73 6.46 4.16
C LEU A 118 -12.11 6.14 4.74
N ALA A 119 -12.73 7.10 5.44
CA ALA A 119 -14.06 6.92 6.03
C ALA A 119 -15.19 7.02 5.01
N LEU A 120 -15.02 7.84 3.97
CA LEU A 120 -15.99 8.05 2.91
C LEU A 120 -15.91 7.00 1.80
N ALA A 121 -14.73 6.41 1.56
CA ALA A 121 -14.56 5.43 0.51
C ALA A 121 -15.17 4.06 0.87
N PRO A 122 -15.58 3.26 -0.14
CA PRO A 122 -15.86 1.86 0.07
C PRO A 122 -14.64 1.12 0.61
N ALA A 123 -14.87 -0.03 1.24
CA ALA A 123 -13.84 -0.99 1.57
C ALA A 123 -13.09 -1.41 0.31
N ARG A 124 -11.78 -1.65 0.44
CA ARG A 124 -11.00 -2.16 -0.68
C ARG A 124 -11.48 -3.55 -1.11
N PRO A 125 -11.42 -3.89 -2.41
CA PRO A 125 -11.81 -5.21 -2.90
C PRO A 125 -10.99 -6.31 -2.23
N ARG A 126 -11.64 -7.42 -1.88
CA ARG A 126 -11.00 -8.59 -1.26
C ARG A 126 -10.59 -9.62 -2.32
N SER A 127 -9.67 -10.49 -1.94
CA SER A 127 -9.24 -11.64 -2.76
C SER A 127 -8.83 -11.29 -4.20
N VAL A 128 -8.28 -10.09 -4.40
CA VAL A 128 -7.82 -9.64 -5.71
C VAL A 128 -6.73 -10.59 -6.19
N ALA A 129 -6.91 -11.11 -7.40
CA ALA A 129 -6.05 -12.11 -7.98
C ALA A 129 -5.77 -11.86 -9.46
N ILE A 130 -4.56 -12.25 -9.90
CA ILE A 130 -4.23 -12.41 -11.31
C ILE A 130 -4.27 -13.90 -11.63
N LEU A 131 -5.02 -14.28 -12.67
CA LEU A 131 -5.06 -15.67 -13.11
C LEU A 131 -3.78 -16.02 -13.87
N THR A 132 -3.05 -17.03 -13.40
CA THR A 132 -1.78 -17.46 -14.00
C THR A 132 -1.89 -18.79 -14.75
N ALA A 133 -3.10 -19.34 -14.87
CA ALA A 133 -3.34 -20.63 -15.51
C ALA A 133 -3.12 -20.64 -17.04
N ARG A 134 -3.14 -19.46 -17.68
CA ARG A 134 -2.93 -19.30 -19.13
C ARG A 134 -1.71 -18.42 -19.38
N LEU A 135 -0.87 -18.83 -20.33
CA LEU A 135 0.24 -18.00 -20.81
C LEU A 135 -0.29 -17.10 -21.93
N SER A 136 -0.37 -15.79 -21.66
CA SER A 136 -0.81 -14.77 -22.61
C SER A 136 -0.18 -13.42 -22.31
N ASN A 137 -0.18 -12.52 -23.31
CA ASN A 137 0.13 -11.11 -23.12
C ASN A 137 -1.06 -10.31 -22.57
N ASP A 138 -2.23 -10.93 -22.46
CA ASP A 138 -3.38 -10.41 -21.73
C ASP A 138 -3.25 -10.76 -20.24
N THR A 139 -3.77 -9.88 -19.37
CA THR A 139 -3.86 -10.15 -17.93
C THR A 139 -5.31 -10.23 -17.49
N GLU A 140 -5.68 -11.36 -16.87
CA GLU A 140 -7.01 -11.55 -16.29
C GLU A 140 -6.97 -11.34 -14.78
N LEU A 141 -7.81 -10.44 -14.29
CA LEU A 141 -7.98 -10.13 -12.88
C LEU A 141 -9.35 -10.57 -12.38
N LYS A 142 -9.40 -11.03 -11.13
CA LYS A 142 -10.62 -11.39 -10.40
C LYS A 142 -10.56 -10.88 -8.97
N TRP A 143 -11.71 -10.54 -8.39
CA TRP A 143 -11.85 -10.13 -7.00
C TRP A 143 -13.23 -10.50 -6.44
N ASP A 144 -13.38 -10.44 -5.12
CA ASP A 144 -14.67 -10.60 -4.46
C ASP A 144 -15.48 -9.30 -4.57
N ALA A 145 -16.80 -9.44 -4.68
CA ALA A 145 -17.70 -8.28 -4.66
C ALA A 145 -17.69 -7.58 -3.29
N ASN A 146 -17.64 -6.25 -3.35
CA ASN A 146 -18.03 -5.34 -2.29
C ASN A 146 -19.55 -5.34 -2.11
N GLU A 147 -20.01 -5.09 -0.88
CA GLU A 147 -21.42 -5.22 -0.47
C GLU A 147 -22.07 -3.87 -0.13
N GLU A 148 -21.30 -2.79 -0.18
CA GLU A 148 -21.75 -1.45 0.17
C GLU A 148 -22.84 -0.96 -0.81
N PRO A 149 -23.96 -0.40 -0.31
CA PRO A 149 -25.12 -0.05 -1.14
C PRO A 149 -24.86 1.11 -2.12
N ASP A 150 -23.85 1.91 -1.83
CA ASP A 150 -23.40 3.05 -2.62
C ASP A 150 -22.22 2.73 -3.55
N LEU A 151 -21.80 1.46 -3.65
CA LEU A 151 -20.78 1.03 -4.61
C LEU A 151 -21.19 1.39 -6.05
N ALA A 152 -20.31 2.08 -6.77
CA ALA A 152 -20.45 2.35 -8.21
C ALA A 152 -19.73 1.31 -9.07
N GLY A 153 -18.61 0.77 -8.58
CA GLY A 153 -17.87 -0.29 -9.26
C GLY A 153 -16.40 -0.30 -8.89
N TYR A 154 -15.58 -0.75 -9.84
CA TYR A 154 -14.15 -0.97 -9.63
C TYR A 154 -13.31 -0.27 -10.69
N GLU A 155 -12.08 0.04 -10.31
CA GLU A 155 -11.06 0.60 -11.17
C GLU A 155 -9.80 -0.26 -11.06
N ILE A 156 -9.24 -0.62 -12.21
CA ILE A 156 -7.97 -1.33 -12.32
C ILE A 156 -6.87 -0.30 -12.51
N LEU A 157 -5.83 -0.35 -11.69
CA LEU A 157 -4.65 0.48 -11.80
C LEU A 157 -3.48 -0.35 -12.29
N TRP A 158 -2.55 0.30 -13.00
CA TRP A 158 -1.27 -0.30 -13.32
C TRP A 158 -0.14 0.71 -13.26
N ARG A 159 1.07 0.18 -13.08
CA ARG A 159 2.32 0.95 -13.06
C ARG A 159 3.48 0.09 -13.54
N ASP A 160 4.49 0.74 -14.09
CA ASP A 160 5.76 0.10 -14.38
C ASP A 160 6.34 -0.53 -13.10
N THR A 161 7.08 -1.62 -13.25
CA THR A 161 7.69 -2.32 -12.11
C THR A 161 8.68 -1.45 -11.32
N THR A 162 9.18 -0.38 -11.93
CA THR A 162 10.06 0.62 -11.33
C THR A 162 9.35 1.86 -10.77
N ALA A 163 8.08 2.09 -11.14
CA ALA A 163 7.34 3.29 -10.75
C ALA A 163 6.92 3.22 -9.28
N ALA A 164 7.12 4.29 -8.51
CA ALA A 164 6.77 4.31 -7.09
C ALA A 164 5.25 4.37 -6.83
N VAL A 165 4.49 4.97 -7.73
CA VAL A 165 3.05 5.25 -7.61
C VAL A 165 2.27 4.63 -8.75
N TRP A 166 0.96 4.48 -8.57
CA TRP A 166 0.06 4.12 -9.66
C TRP A 166 0.02 5.26 -10.67
N THR A 167 0.30 4.96 -11.94
CA THR A 167 0.42 5.96 -13.00
C THR A 167 -0.71 5.92 -14.01
N ASN A 168 -1.43 4.80 -14.05
CA ASN A 168 -2.51 4.58 -14.99
C ASN A 168 -3.70 3.90 -14.31
N SER A 169 -4.89 4.08 -14.88
CA SER A 169 -6.13 3.47 -14.38
C SER A 169 -7.17 3.25 -15.49
N LEU A 170 -8.09 2.32 -15.24
CA LEU A 170 -9.22 2.00 -16.11
C LEU A 170 -10.44 1.65 -15.24
N LEU A 171 -11.51 2.43 -15.38
CA LEU A 171 -12.80 2.11 -14.76
C LEU A 171 -13.43 0.91 -15.49
N VAL A 172 -13.79 -0.13 -14.74
CA VAL A 172 -14.38 -1.37 -15.29
C VAL A 172 -15.85 -1.56 -14.89
N GLY A 173 -16.41 -0.63 -14.13
CA GLY A 173 -17.79 -0.70 -13.64
C GLY A 173 -17.98 -1.74 -12.55
N ASN A 174 -19.23 -2.11 -12.27
CA ASN A 174 -19.57 -3.08 -11.23
C ASN A 174 -19.45 -4.52 -11.74
N VAL A 175 -18.21 -4.98 -11.91
CA VAL A 175 -17.85 -6.34 -12.30
C VAL A 175 -16.89 -6.93 -11.27
N THR A 176 -16.77 -8.25 -11.22
CA THR A 176 -15.84 -8.96 -10.31
C THR A 176 -14.63 -9.57 -11.02
N SER A 177 -14.53 -9.34 -12.33
CA SER A 177 -13.41 -9.78 -13.15
C SER A 177 -13.27 -8.92 -14.39
N SER A 178 -12.04 -8.76 -14.88
CA SER A 178 -11.77 -8.07 -16.14
C SER A 178 -10.49 -8.61 -16.79
N THR A 179 -10.39 -8.47 -18.11
CA THR A 179 -9.18 -8.82 -18.88
C THR A 179 -8.56 -7.57 -19.48
N MET A 180 -7.33 -7.29 -19.10
CA MET A 180 -6.49 -6.22 -19.65
C MET A 180 -5.83 -6.74 -20.92
N LYS A 181 -6.37 -6.32 -22.08
CA LYS A 181 -5.90 -6.77 -23.40
C LYS A 181 -4.56 -6.14 -23.75
N GLY A 182 -3.60 -6.97 -24.17
CA GLY A 182 -2.27 -6.55 -24.59
C GLY A 182 -1.37 -6.00 -23.48
N LEU A 183 -1.77 -6.10 -22.21
CA LEU A 183 -0.99 -5.62 -21.07
C LEU A 183 -0.62 -6.79 -20.16
N SER A 184 0.64 -7.22 -20.25
CA SER A 184 1.14 -8.39 -19.53
C SER A 184 1.48 -8.08 -18.07
N LYS A 185 1.02 -8.95 -17.17
CA LYS A 185 1.38 -9.03 -15.74
C LYS A 185 2.88 -9.17 -15.48
N ASP A 186 3.64 -9.57 -16.49
CA ASP A 186 5.09 -9.73 -16.38
C ASP A 186 5.83 -8.40 -16.64
N ASN A 187 5.16 -7.41 -17.24
CA ASN A 187 5.74 -6.11 -17.61
C ASN A 187 5.35 -4.98 -16.66
N VAL A 188 4.18 -5.09 -16.01
CA VAL A 188 3.62 -4.07 -15.12
C VAL A 188 3.07 -4.70 -13.86
N PHE A 189 2.98 -3.89 -12.81
CA PHE A 189 2.16 -4.23 -11.66
C PHE A 189 0.72 -3.79 -11.88
N PHE A 190 -0.21 -4.58 -11.35
CA PHE A 190 -1.63 -4.28 -11.32
C PHE A 190 -2.13 -4.07 -9.90
N GLY A 191 -3.23 -3.36 -9.76
CA GLY A 191 -4.00 -3.22 -8.54
C GLY A 191 -5.46 -2.98 -8.85
N VAL A 192 -6.35 -3.25 -7.88
CA VAL A 192 -7.78 -2.96 -8.01
C VAL A 192 -8.24 -2.16 -6.81
N ARG A 193 -9.04 -1.12 -7.04
CA ARG A 193 -9.75 -0.37 -5.99
C ARG A 193 -11.23 -0.27 -6.31
N SER A 194 -12.04 -0.09 -5.27
CA SER A 194 -13.47 0.17 -5.37
C SER A 194 -13.73 1.68 -5.42
N ILE A 195 -14.86 2.05 -6.02
CA ILE A 195 -15.33 3.43 -6.16
C ILE A 195 -16.82 3.48 -5.80
N ASP A 196 -17.24 4.46 -4.99
CA ASP A 196 -18.66 4.71 -4.70
C ASP A 196 -19.32 5.65 -5.72
N LYS A 197 -20.62 5.86 -5.56
CA LYS A 197 -21.44 6.76 -6.39
C LYS A 197 -21.05 8.24 -6.25
N GLN A 198 -20.29 8.61 -5.22
CA GLN A 198 -19.77 9.97 -5.01
C GLN A 198 -18.35 10.15 -5.57
N GLY A 199 -17.72 9.09 -6.06
CA GLY A 199 -16.37 9.10 -6.62
C GLY A 199 -15.25 8.92 -5.59
N ASN A 200 -15.57 8.58 -4.34
CA ASN A 200 -14.56 8.22 -3.34
C ASN A 200 -13.97 6.85 -3.68
N ARG A 201 -12.66 6.72 -3.46
CA ARG A 201 -11.87 5.57 -3.89
C ARG A 201 -11.24 4.89 -2.70
N SER A 202 -11.29 3.56 -2.63
CA SER A 202 -10.57 2.82 -1.61
C SER A 202 -9.05 2.89 -1.82
N PRO A 203 -8.24 2.55 -0.80
CA PRO A 203 -6.88 2.11 -1.04
C PRO A 203 -6.84 0.93 -2.02
N VAL A 204 -5.75 0.82 -2.77
CA VAL A 204 -5.57 -0.24 -3.76
C VAL A 204 -5.32 -1.59 -3.09
N SER A 205 -5.98 -2.63 -3.57
CA SER A 205 -5.66 -4.02 -3.28
C SER A 205 -4.71 -4.57 -4.34
N PHE A 206 -3.52 -4.99 -3.90
CA PHE A 206 -2.54 -5.64 -4.77
C PHE A 206 -2.90 -7.11 -5.00
N PRO A 207 -2.87 -7.61 -6.25
CA PRO A 207 -3.30 -8.95 -6.57
C PRO A 207 -2.33 -10.02 -6.07
N ARG A 208 -2.87 -11.19 -5.73
CA ARG A 208 -2.11 -12.43 -5.54
C ARG A 208 -2.17 -13.28 -6.82
N PRO A 209 -1.14 -14.09 -7.13
CA PRO A 209 -1.26 -15.04 -8.23
C PRO A 209 -2.27 -16.13 -7.85
N LEU A 210 -3.17 -16.45 -8.78
CA LEU A 210 -4.11 -17.56 -8.66
C LEU A 210 -3.86 -18.55 -9.81
N GLY A 211 -3.12 -19.61 -9.50
CA GLY A 211 -2.83 -20.73 -10.41
C GLY A 211 -3.79 -21.91 -10.21
N ARG A 212 -3.59 -22.99 -10.97
CA ARG A 212 -4.21 -24.29 -10.64
C ARG A 212 -3.71 -24.72 -9.26
N THR A 213 -4.61 -25.19 -8.40
CA THR A 213 -4.26 -26.02 -7.24
C THR A 213 -3.24 -27.07 -7.68
N ALA A 214 -2.24 -27.35 -6.84
CA ALA A 214 -1.18 -28.31 -7.12
C ALA A 214 -1.74 -29.60 -7.75
N PRO A 215 -1.04 -30.24 -8.70
CA PRO A 215 -1.43 -31.58 -9.14
C PRO A 215 -1.53 -32.47 -7.89
N ALA A 216 -2.57 -33.30 -7.82
CA ALA A 216 -2.62 -34.39 -6.84
C ALA A 216 -1.27 -35.13 -6.86
N GLU A 217 -0.75 -35.48 -5.68
CA GLU A 217 0.45 -36.31 -5.55
C GLU A 217 0.38 -37.44 -6.58
N ARG A 218 1.40 -37.54 -7.43
CA ARG A 218 1.50 -38.68 -8.33
C ARG A 218 1.52 -39.93 -7.45
N PRO A 219 0.67 -40.93 -7.68
CA PRO A 219 0.75 -42.17 -6.92
C PRO A 219 2.17 -42.72 -7.05
N ALA A 220 2.74 -43.11 -5.91
CA ALA A 220 4.09 -43.64 -5.85
C ALA A 220 4.26 -44.78 -6.86
N VAL A 221 5.31 -44.69 -7.68
CA VAL A 221 5.68 -45.77 -8.60
C VAL A 221 6.08 -46.98 -7.73
N PRO A 222 5.43 -48.15 -7.86
CA PRO A 222 5.85 -49.33 -7.13
C PRO A 222 7.27 -49.70 -7.55
N THR A 223 8.19 -49.75 -6.59
CA THR A 223 9.52 -50.31 -6.79
C THR A 223 9.38 -51.80 -7.13
N GLN A 224 9.67 -52.17 -8.36
CA GLN A 224 9.87 -53.57 -8.75
C GLN A 224 11.13 -54.08 -8.03
N PRO A 225 11.08 -55.26 -7.37
CA PRO A 225 12.29 -55.86 -6.83
C PRO A 225 13.18 -56.32 -8.00
N HIS A 226 14.46 -55.96 -7.95
CA HIS A 226 15.46 -56.48 -8.87
C HIS A 226 15.72 -57.98 -8.60
N PRO A 227 16.03 -58.77 -9.65
CA PRO A 227 16.28 -60.21 -9.54
C PRO A 227 17.56 -60.54 -8.74
#